data_AF-A0A1M7GNI2-F1
#
_entry.id   AF-A0A1M7GNI2-F1
#
_cell.length_a   1.000
_cell.length_b   1.000
_cell.length_c   1.000
_cell.angle_alpha   90.00
_cell.angle_beta   90.00
_cell.angle_gamma   90.00
#
_symmetry.space_group_name_H-M   'P 1'
#
loop_
_entity.id
_entity.type
_entity.pdbx_description
1 polymer ?
#
loop_
_entity_poly.entity_id
_entity_poly.type
_entity_poly.pdbx_seq_one_letter_code
_entity_poly.pdbx_strand_id
1 'polypeptide(L)'
;MTSNELKAMLERSPAECHRALVKEYGKYVYAIVFNKLRNCGTREDIEECVSDVFATIFMKYEFDENCDRDIKGYIATVAKRSAIDRFRSLTARNNHTVYSDDDEMQELVSDFSVDERVDRSELRRVLLNKIDELGEPDSTILIQKFYYNRKSAEIAKSLFMSDASVRTRCSRAMAKLKVKLAEAGITR
;
A
#
# COMPACT_ATOMS: atom_id res chain seq x y z
N MET A 1 6.99 -8.29 20.28
CA MET A 1 6.40 -9.63 20.16
C MET A 1 7.20 -10.40 19.13
N THR A 2 8.00 -11.38 19.56
CA THR A 2 8.86 -12.19 18.67
C THR A 2 8.10 -13.42 18.15
N SER A 3 8.58 -14.03 17.07
CA SER A 3 8.00 -15.27 16.52
C SER A 3 7.99 -16.41 17.56
N ASN A 4 9.04 -16.48 18.40
CA ASN A 4 9.17 -17.47 19.46
C ASN A 4 8.13 -17.28 20.58
N GLU A 5 7.87 -16.04 20.99
CA GLU A 5 6.82 -15.73 21.96
C GLU A 5 5.43 -16.16 21.47
N LEU A 6 5.16 -15.93 20.18
CA LEU A 6 3.88 -16.31 19.58
C LEU A 6 3.71 -17.82 19.41
N LYS A 7 4.78 -18.54 19.08
CA LYS A 7 4.76 -20.00 19.02
C LYS A 7 4.39 -20.59 20.39
N ALA A 8 5.07 -20.16 21.45
CA ALA A 8 4.79 -20.60 22.81
C ALA A 8 3.34 -20.29 23.24
N MET A 9 2.82 -19.13 22.83
CA MET A 9 1.41 -18.79 23.07
C MET A 9 0.44 -19.65 22.26
N LEU A 10 0.76 -19.96 21.00
CA LEU A 10 -0.07 -20.81 20.14
C LEU A 10 -0.17 -22.24 20.67
N GLU A 11 0.94 -22.82 21.13
CA GLU A 11 1.00 -24.16 21.73
C GLU A 11 0.20 -24.25 23.04
N ARG A 12 0.17 -23.15 23.82
CA ARG A 12 -0.61 -23.08 25.06
C ARG A 12 -2.10 -22.87 24.81
N SER A 13 -2.44 -21.90 23.96
CA SER A 13 -3.82 -21.58 23.61
C SER A 13 -3.89 -20.77 22.31
N PRO A 14 -4.43 -21.35 21.22
CA PRO A 14 -4.61 -20.61 19.97
C PRO A 14 -5.45 -19.34 20.12
N ALA A 15 -6.48 -19.39 20.97
CA ALA A 15 -7.34 -18.24 21.23
C ALA A 15 -6.61 -17.07 21.92
N GLU A 16 -5.68 -17.35 22.83
CA GLU A 16 -4.88 -16.29 23.47
C GLU A 16 -3.87 -15.68 22.51
N CYS A 17 -3.22 -16.51 21.69
CA CYS A 17 -2.31 -16.05 20.65
C CYS A 17 -3.02 -15.12 19.64
N HIS A 18 -4.19 -15.54 19.13
CA HIS A 18 -4.99 -14.72 18.21
C HIS A 18 -5.40 -13.38 18.83
N ARG A 19 -5.86 -13.38 20.10
CA ARG A 19 -6.21 -12.14 20.80
C ARG A 19 -5.02 -11.21 20.97
N ALA A 20 -3.84 -11.74 21.30
CA ALA A 20 -2.62 -10.97 21.43
C ALA A 20 -2.22 -10.31 20.10
N LEU A 21 -2.28 -11.06 19.00
CA LEU A 21 -1.98 -10.54 17.66
C LEU A 21 -2.93 -9.41 17.24
N VAL A 22 -4.25 -9.58 17.43
CA VAL A 22 -5.23 -8.54 17.11
C VAL A 22 -5.02 -7.30 17.98
N LYS A 23 -4.75 -7.48 19.27
CA LYS A 23 -4.51 -6.37 20.19
C LYS A 23 -3.28 -5.55 19.80
N GLU A 24 -2.20 -6.22 19.43
CA GLU A 24 -0.93 -5.58 19.08
C GLU A 24 -0.97 -4.93 17.68
N TYR A 25 -1.45 -5.68 16.68
CA TYR A 25 -1.35 -5.28 15.28
C TYR A 25 -2.67 -4.75 14.69
N GLY A 26 -3.78 -4.77 15.42
CA GLY A 26 -5.09 -4.35 14.91
C GLY A 26 -5.10 -2.93 14.34
N LYS A 27 -4.53 -1.96 15.07
CA LYS A 27 -4.39 -0.57 14.59
C LYS A 27 -3.49 -0.47 13.37
N TYR A 28 -2.43 -1.27 13.31
CA TYR A 28 -1.48 -1.29 12.21
C TYR A 28 -2.12 -1.82 10.92
N VAL A 29 -2.78 -2.98 11.00
CA VAL A 29 -3.54 -3.58 9.89
C VAL A 29 -4.65 -2.65 9.44
N TYR A 30 -5.44 -2.10 10.38
CA TYR A 30 -6.49 -1.14 10.07
C TYR A 30 -5.95 0.06 9.30
N ALA A 31 -4.81 0.64 9.71
CA ALA A 31 -4.21 1.76 9.02
C ALA A 31 -3.80 1.42 7.57
N ILE A 32 -3.27 0.22 7.32
CA ILE A 32 -2.90 -0.23 5.97
C ILE A 32 -4.16 -0.36 5.09
N VAL A 33 -5.17 -1.08 5.59
CA VAL A 33 -6.42 -1.34 4.87
C VAL A 33 -7.18 -0.03 4.62
N PHE A 34 -7.35 0.79 5.65
CA PHE A 34 -8.02 2.09 5.58
C PHE A 34 -7.37 3.00 4.53
N ASN A 35 -6.04 3.12 4.53
CA ASN A 35 -5.36 3.99 3.56
C ASN A 35 -5.59 3.56 2.11
N LYS A 36 -5.76 2.25 1.85
CA LYS A 36 -6.05 1.75 0.51
C LYS A 36 -7.53 1.88 0.14
N LEU A 37 -8.45 1.66 1.07
CA LEU A 37 -9.89 1.53 0.79
C LEU A 37 -10.73 2.78 1.11
N ARG A 38 -10.22 3.76 1.86
CA ARG A 38 -10.99 4.94 2.34
C ARG A 38 -11.71 5.75 1.25
N ASN A 39 -11.29 5.64 0.00
CA ASN A 39 -11.85 6.40 -1.12
C ASN A 39 -12.77 5.57 -2.02
N CYS A 40 -12.91 4.26 -1.79
CA CYS A 40 -13.71 3.36 -2.63
C CYS A 40 -14.58 2.35 -1.87
N GLY A 41 -14.28 2.08 -0.60
CA GLY A 41 -15.03 1.16 0.25
C GLY A 41 -15.72 1.87 1.41
N THR A 42 -16.74 1.22 1.96
CA THR A 42 -17.39 1.70 3.18
C THR A 42 -16.56 1.35 4.41
N ARG A 43 -17.03 1.78 5.59
CA ARG A 43 -16.42 1.38 6.86
C ARG A 43 -16.50 -0.13 7.06
N GLU A 44 -17.62 -0.74 6.67
CA GLU A 44 -17.86 -2.17 6.74
C GLU A 44 -16.90 -2.94 5.83
N ASP A 45 -16.65 -2.47 4.60
CA ASP A 45 -15.65 -3.08 3.71
C ASP A 45 -14.24 -3.09 4.32
N ILE A 46 -13.89 -2.03 5.06
CA ILE A 46 -12.61 -1.90 5.75
C ILE A 46 -12.53 -2.88 6.92
N GLU A 47 -13.57 -2.95 7.75
CA GLU A 47 -13.62 -3.85 8.91
C GLU A 47 -13.64 -5.34 8.48
N GLU A 48 -14.34 -5.67 7.39
CA GLU A 48 -14.33 -6.99 6.76
C GLU A 48 -12.93 -7.35 6.28
N CYS A 49 -12.28 -6.46 5.51
CA CYS A 49 -10.94 -6.72 4.99
C CYS A 49 -9.90 -6.86 6.12
N VAL A 50 -10.00 -6.10 7.20
CA VAL A 50 -9.14 -6.28 8.39
C VAL A 50 -9.37 -7.66 9.01
N SER A 51 -10.61 -8.11 9.09
CA SER A 51 -10.95 -9.44 9.62
C SER A 51 -10.37 -10.56 8.74
N ASP A 52 -10.47 -10.42 7.41
CA ASP A 52 -9.89 -11.36 6.44
C ASP A 52 -8.36 -11.45 6.53
N VAL A 53 -7.69 -10.32 6.81
CA VAL A 53 -6.24 -10.29 7.02
C VAL A 53 -5.86 -11.15 8.22
N PHE A 54 -6.53 -10.96 9.36
CA PHE A 54 -6.26 -11.77 10.56
C PHE A 54 -6.63 -13.24 10.36
N ALA A 55 -7.76 -13.54 9.72
CA ALA A 55 -8.12 -14.90 9.36
C ALA A 55 -7.03 -15.56 8.49
N THR A 56 -6.51 -14.84 7.49
CA THR A 56 -5.42 -15.32 6.63
C THR A 56 -4.15 -15.57 7.42
N ILE A 57 -3.78 -14.66 8.34
CA ILE A 57 -2.61 -14.83 9.21
C ILE A 57 -2.78 -16.09 10.07
N PHE A 58 -3.94 -16.27 10.71
CA PHE A 58 -4.19 -17.42 11.57
C PHE A 58 -4.20 -18.76 10.82
N MET A 59 -4.63 -18.76 9.56
CA MET A 59 -4.67 -19.98 8.73
C MET A 59 -3.34 -20.32 8.07
N LYS A 60 -2.54 -19.32 7.69
CA LYS A 60 -1.37 -19.52 6.82
C LYS A 60 -0.02 -19.29 7.49
N TYR A 61 0.01 -18.69 8.67
CA TYR A 61 1.27 -18.42 9.33
C TYR A 61 1.76 -19.69 10.05
N GLU A 62 2.74 -20.35 9.45
CA GLU A 62 3.51 -21.39 10.10
C GLU A 62 4.56 -20.75 11.00
N PHE A 63 4.36 -20.88 12.32
CA PHE A 63 5.30 -20.43 13.36
C PHE A 63 6.51 -21.38 13.37
N ASP A 64 7.40 -21.26 12.39
CA ASP A 64 8.61 -22.07 12.27
C ASP A 64 9.74 -21.54 13.17
N GLU A 65 10.45 -22.46 13.84
CA GLU A 65 11.57 -22.21 14.78
C GLU A 65 12.80 -21.58 14.11
N ASN A 66 12.95 -21.78 12.80
CA ASN A 66 14.15 -21.35 12.06
C ASN A 66 14.01 -19.96 11.42
N CYS A 67 12.92 -19.24 11.68
CA CYS A 67 12.68 -17.94 11.09
C CYS A 67 12.38 -16.89 12.15
N ASP A 68 13.42 -16.15 12.51
CA ASP A 68 13.32 -14.81 13.11
C ASP A 68 12.80 -13.81 12.05
N ARG A 69 11.70 -14.17 11.38
CA ARG A 69 11.04 -13.34 10.36
C ARG A 69 10.40 -12.16 11.07
N ASP A 70 10.63 -10.96 10.54
CA ASP A 70 9.92 -9.74 10.94
C ASP A 70 8.41 -9.95 10.78
N ILE A 71 7.75 -10.33 11.89
CA ILE A 71 6.31 -10.59 11.91
C ILE A 71 5.52 -9.36 11.51
N LYS A 72 6.01 -8.17 11.87
CA LYS A 72 5.37 -6.92 11.48
C LYS A 72 5.42 -6.74 9.97
N GLY A 73 6.54 -7.05 9.34
CA GLY A 73 6.71 -7.09 7.89
C GLY A 73 5.82 -8.12 7.19
N TYR A 74 5.69 -9.33 7.77
CA TYR A 74 4.77 -10.34 7.25
C TYR A 74 3.31 -9.87 7.31
N ILE A 75 2.86 -9.37 8.47
CA ILE A 75 1.51 -8.83 8.66
C ILE A 75 1.25 -7.69 7.68
N ALA A 76 2.22 -6.79 7.49
CA ALA A 76 2.12 -5.70 6.52
C ALA A 76 1.91 -6.21 5.09
N THR A 77 2.63 -7.27 4.72
CA THR A 77 2.54 -7.89 3.38
C THR A 77 1.17 -8.50 3.15
N VAL A 78 0.65 -9.26 4.11
CA VAL A 78 -0.70 -9.84 4.02
C VAL A 78 -1.75 -8.72 3.96
N ALA A 79 -1.68 -7.74 4.86
CA ALA A 79 -2.61 -6.61 4.88
C ALA A 79 -2.64 -5.82 3.57
N LYS A 80 -1.46 -5.54 2.99
CA LYS A 80 -1.35 -4.79 1.73
C LYS A 80 -1.95 -5.58 0.57
N ARG A 81 -1.67 -6.89 0.49
CA ARG A 81 -2.22 -7.76 -0.57
C ARG A 81 -3.75 -7.85 -0.47
N SER A 82 -4.29 -8.17 0.71
CA SER A 82 -5.73 -8.22 0.95
C SER A 82 -6.43 -6.90 0.63
N ALA A 83 -5.82 -5.76 1.00
CA ALA A 83 -6.38 -4.45 0.70
C ALA A 83 -6.36 -4.11 -0.80
N ILE A 84 -5.31 -4.53 -1.54
CA ILE A 84 -5.25 -4.37 -3.00
C ILE A 84 -6.31 -5.23 -3.68
N ASP A 85 -6.48 -6.47 -3.25
CA ASP A 85 -7.47 -7.38 -3.83
C ASP A 85 -8.89 -6.88 -3.56
N ARG A 86 -9.17 -6.42 -2.33
CA ARG A 86 -10.46 -5.80 -2.01
C ARG A 86 -10.70 -4.52 -2.78
N PHE A 87 -9.67 -3.67 -2.94
CA PHE A 87 -9.75 -2.47 -3.78
C PHE A 87 -10.16 -2.82 -5.20
N ARG A 88 -9.46 -3.79 -5.83
CA ARG A 88 -9.76 -4.25 -7.19
C ARG A 88 -11.21 -4.72 -7.32
N SER A 89 -11.67 -5.54 -6.37
CA SER A 89 -13.05 -6.03 -6.33
C SER A 89 -14.08 -4.90 -6.24
N LEU A 90 -13.88 -3.94 -5.32
CA LEU A 90 -14.78 -2.80 -5.14
C LEU A 90 -14.79 -1.87 -6.36
N THR A 91 -13.62 -1.60 -6.94
CA THR A 91 -13.52 -0.75 -8.12
C THR A 91 -14.06 -1.40 -9.38
N ALA A 92 -13.93 -2.73 -9.53
CA ALA A 92 -14.54 -3.48 -10.62
C ALA A 92 -16.07 -3.47 -10.52
N ARG A 93 -16.61 -3.62 -9.29
CA ARG A 93 -18.05 -3.56 -9.03
C ARG A 93 -18.66 -2.18 -9.33
N ASN A 94 -17.86 -1.12 -9.21
CA ASN A 94 -18.28 0.26 -9.51
C ASN A 94 -18.05 0.71 -10.97
N ASN A 95 -17.36 -0.06 -11.81
CA ASN A 95 -16.97 0.33 -13.18
C ASN A 95 -17.64 -0.53 -14.26
N HIS A 96 -18.94 -0.34 -14.52
CA HIS A 96 -19.53 -0.70 -15.81
C HIS A 96 -19.28 0.36 -16.91
N THR A 97 -18.24 1.19 -16.80
CA THR A 97 -17.86 2.08 -17.91
C THR A 97 -16.45 2.69 -17.73
N VAL A 98 -15.69 2.59 -18.82
CA VAL A 98 -14.42 3.28 -19.14
C VAL A 98 -13.12 2.61 -18.67
N TYR A 99 -12.46 2.06 -19.69
CA TYR A 99 -11.11 1.50 -19.80
C TYR A 99 -10.00 2.45 -19.30
N SER A 100 -8.89 1.84 -18.83
CA SER A 100 -7.50 2.30 -19.00
C SER A 100 -7.00 3.52 -18.21
N ASP A 101 -6.87 3.36 -16.89
CA ASP A 101 -6.00 4.25 -16.09
C ASP A 101 -5.10 3.46 -15.11
N ASP A 102 -5.27 2.12 -15.04
CA ASP A 102 -4.64 1.21 -14.07
C ASP A 102 -3.63 0.26 -14.76
N ASP A 103 -3.90 -0.19 -16.00
CA ASP A 103 -3.02 -1.13 -16.72
C ASP A 103 -1.69 -0.48 -17.16
N GLU A 104 -1.69 0.73 -17.74
CA GLU A 104 -0.44 1.44 -18.11
C GLU A 104 0.40 1.86 -16.89
N MET A 105 -0.22 1.99 -15.72
CA MET A 105 0.44 2.48 -14.51
C MET A 105 0.96 1.35 -13.61
N GLN A 106 0.45 0.12 -13.76
CA GLN A 106 0.94 -1.04 -13.01
C GLN A 106 2.41 -1.35 -13.32
N GLU A 107 2.87 -1.17 -14.56
CA GLU A 107 4.29 -1.29 -14.93
C GLU A 107 5.19 -0.27 -14.21
N LEU A 108 4.66 0.92 -13.88
CA LEU A 108 5.43 1.96 -13.20
C LEU A 108 5.57 1.71 -11.70
N VAL A 109 4.61 1.01 -11.08
CA VAL A 109 4.56 0.73 -9.63
C VAL A 109 5.25 -0.58 -9.26
N SER A 110 5.35 -1.54 -10.18
CA SER A 110 6.02 -2.83 -9.96
C SER A 110 7.53 -2.74 -9.76
N ASP A 111 8.14 -1.57 -10.00
CA ASP A 111 9.59 -1.34 -10.00
C ASP A 111 10.20 -0.90 -8.65
N PHE A 112 9.39 -0.70 -7.61
CA PHE A 112 9.88 -0.27 -6.29
C PHE A 112 9.71 -1.38 -5.25
N SER A 113 10.72 -2.24 -5.12
CA SER A 113 10.89 -3.08 -3.94
C SER A 113 11.84 -2.38 -2.99
N VAL A 114 11.32 -1.78 -1.91
CA VAL A 114 12.20 -1.17 -0.92
C VAL A 114 13.06 -2.26 -0.28
N ASP A 115 14.35 -2.25 -0.59
CA ASP A 115 15.38 -3.07 0.04
C ASP A 115 15.30 -2.92 1.57
N GLU A 116 15.27 -4.03 2.31
CA GLU A 116 14.88 -4.11 3.73
C GLU A 116 15.90 -3.49 4.70
N ARG A 117 16.95 -2.81 4.19
CA ARG A 117 18.09 -2.32 4.98
C ARG A 117 18.15 -0.79 5.17
N VAL A 118 17.23 -0.03 4.58
CA VAL A 118 17.19 1.45 4.73
C VAL A 118 16.20 1.85 5.82
N ASP A 119 16.57 2.83 6.65
CA ASP A 119 15.63 3.48 7.57
C ASP A 119 14.44 4.01 6.78
N ARG A 120 13.30 3.36 6.98
CA ARG A 120 12.05 3.60 6.24
C ARG A 120 11.56 5.04 6.40
N SER A 121 11.97 5.72 7.47
CA SER A 121 11.64 7.13 7.71
C SER A 121 12.48 8.07 6.83
N GLU A 122 13.78 7.82 6.73
CA GLU A 122 14.70 8.58 5.87
C GLU A 122 14.38 8.37 4.40
N LEU A 123 14.13 7.12 3.98
CA LEU A 123 13.71 6.82 2.61
C LEU A 123 12.42 7.54 2.24
N ARG A 124 11.43 7.53 3.15
CA ARG A 124 10.17 8.25 2.94
C ARG A 124 10.39 9.75 2.82
N ARG A 125 11.28 10.33 3.63
CA ARG A 125 11.62 11.75 3.56
C ARG A 125 12.25 12.10 2.21
N VAL A 126 13.24 11.31 1.77
CA VAL A 126 13.89 11.52 0.46
C VAL A 126 12.87 11.40 -0.66
N LEU A 127 12.00 10.38 -0.64
CA LEU A 127 10.96 10.20 -1.66
C LEU A 127 10.02 11.42 -1.74
N LEU A 128 9.50 11.89 -0.61
CA LEU A 128 8.60 13.05 -0.58
C LEU A 128 9.31 14.31 -1.07
N ASN A 129 10.56 14.55 -0.64
CA ASN A 129 11.35 15.67 -1.14
C ASN A 129 11.56 15.60 -2.66
N LYS A 130 11.84 14.41 -3.21
CA LYS A 130 12.01 14.24 -4.66
C LYS A 130 10.71 14.41 -5.44
N ILE A 131 9.56 14.09 -4.84
CA ILE A 131 8.24 14.41 -5.41
C ILE A 131 8.02 15.92 -5.42
N ASP A 132 8.33 16.62 -4.33
CA ASP A 132 8.17 18.08 -4.24
C ASP A 132 9.08 18.83 -5.24
N GLU A 133 10.30 18.32 -5.47
CA GLU A 133 11.22 18.86 -6.47
C GLU A 133 10.72 18.76 -7.93
N LEU A 134 9.64 18.00 -8.21
CA LEU A 134 9.04 17.94 -9.55
C LEU A 134 8.27 19.24 -9.88
N GLY A 135 7.84 19.97 -8.86
CA GLY A 135 7.06 21.20 -8.97
C GLY A 135 5.59 20.96 -9.36
N GLU A 136 4.78 21.99 -9.18
CA GLU A 136 3.36 21.93 -9.52
C GLU A 136 3.10 22.08 -11.03
N PRO A 137 2.06 21.42 -11.57
CA PRO A 137 1.17 20.46 -10.92
C PRO A 137 1.67 19.00 -10.86
N ASP A 138 2.91 18.70 -11.28
CA ASP A 138 3.41 17.31 -11.38
C ASP A 138 3.43 16.61 -10.00
N SER A 139 3.88 17.30 -8.96
CA SER A 139 3.87 16.81 -7.57
C SER A 139 2.44 16.48 -7.10
N THR A 140 1.50 17.40 -7.28
CA THR A 140 0.09 17.17 -6.93
C THR A 140 -0.51 16.00 -7.72
N ILE A 141 -0.23 15.89 -9.02
CA ILE A 141 -0.72 14.77 -9.84
C ILE A 141 -0.25 13.44 -9.27
N LEU A 142 1.04 13.29 -8.95
CA LEU A 142 1.57 12.05 -8.38
C LEU A 142 0.96 11.74 -7.01
N ILE A 143 0.84 12.72 -6.12
CA ILE A 143 0.23 12.52 -4.80
C ILE A 143 -1.25 12.13 -4.94
N GLN A 144 -2.03 12.83 -5.75
CA GLN A 144 -3.45 12.51 -5.95
C GLN A 144 -3.65 11.13 -6.57
N LYS A 145 -2.81 10.77 -7.55
CA LYS A 145 -2.90 9.47 -8.24
C LYS A 145 -2.46 8.31 -7.35
N PHE A 146 -1.29 8.40 -6.71
CA PHE A 146 -0.69 7.25 -6.01
C PHE A 146 -0.95 7.22 -4.50
N TYR A 147 -1.09 8.37 -3.86
CA TYR A 147 -1.40 8.43 -2.42
C TYR A 147 -2.90 8.47 -2.15
N TYR A 148 -3.67 9.22 -2.95
CA TYR A 148 -5.11 9.30 -2.82
C TYR A 148 -5.89 8.37 -3.77
N ASN A 149 -5.22 7.59 -4.63
CA ASN A 149 -5.87 6.67 -5.58
C ASN A 149 -6.97 7.33 -6.43
N ARG A 150 -6.82 8.61 -6.79
CA ARG A 150 -7.80 9.32 -7.63
C ARG A 150 -7.61 8.99 -9.10
N LYS A 151 -8.70 8.94 -9.85
CA LYS A 151 -8.69 8.76 -11.31
C LYS A 151 -8.16 10.02 -11.99
N SER A 152 -7.50 9.89 -13.14
CA SER A 152 -6.97 11.03 -13.91
C SER A 152 -8.06 12.07 -14.21
N ALA A 153 -9.29 11.64 -14.49
CA ALA A 153 -10.45 12.51 -14.70
C ALA A 153 -10.86 13.34 -13.46
N GLU A 154 -10.69 12.80 -12.25
CA GLU A 154 -10.99 13.51 -10.99
C GLU A 154 -9.89 14.54 -10.69
N ILE A 155 -8.63 14.15 -10.92
CA ILE A 155 -7.48 15.03 -10.79
C ILE A 155 -7.58 16.19 -11.78
N ALA A 156 -7.95 15.89 -13.03
CA ALA A 156 -8.17 16.85 -14.10
C ALA A 156 -9.19 17.93 -13.70
N LYS A 157 -10.32 17.52 -13.11
CA LYS A 157 -11.32 18.46 -12.56
C LYS A 157 -10.73 19.33 -11.45
N SER A 158 -9.97 18.74 -10.52
CA SER A 158 -9.38 19.49 -9.40
C SER A 158 -8.29 20.49 -9.80
N LEU A 159 -7.60 20.23 -10.91
CA LEU A 159 -6.50 21.05 -11.41
C LEU A 159 -6.88 21.92 -12.61
N PHE A 160 -8.15 21.90 -13.02
CA PHE A 160 -8.64 22.58 -14.23
C PHE A 160 -7.86 22.19 -15.50
N MET A 161 -7.53 20.92 -15.64
CA MET A 161 -6.80 20.33 -16.76
C MET A 161 -7.66 19.36 -17.55
N SER A 162 -7.21 18.94 -18.74
CA SER A 162 -7.80 17.80 -19.43
C SER A 162 -7.28 16.47 -18.87
N ASP A 163 -8.12 15.45 -18.91
CA ASP A 163 -7.78 14.08 -18.49
C ASP A 163 -6.55 13.53 -19.23
N ALA A 164 -6.46 13.76 -20.55
CA ALA A 164 -5.28 13.42 -21.36
C ALA A 164 -4.01 14.15 -20.92
N SER A 165 -4.13 15.43 -20.51
CA SER A 165 -3.00 16.18 -19.98
C SER A 165 -2.53 15.64 -18.63
N VAL A 166 -3.44 15.21 -17.75
CA VAL A 166 -3.08 14.60 -16.46
C VAL A 166 -2.33 13.30 -16.68
N ARG A 167 -2.82 12.40 -17.54
CA ARG A 167 -2.12 11.15 -17.86
C ARG A 167 -0.70 11.39 -18.39
N THR A 168 -0.58 12.26 -19.39
CA THR A 168 0.73 12.58 -20.00
C THR A 168 1.70 13.17 -18.98
N ARG A 169 1.23 14.07 -18.11
CA ARG A 169 2.06 14.66 -17.04
C ARG A 169 2.42 13.63 -15.98
N CYS A 170 1.50 12.76 -15.58
CA CYS A 170 1.75 11.69 -14.63
C CYS A 170 2.89 10.77 -15.10
N SER A 171 2.85 10.31 -16.36
CA SER A 171 3.90 9.45 -16.91
C SER A 171 5.27 10.16 -16.95
N ARG A 172 5.30 11.44 -17.38
CA ARG A 172 6.53 12.24 -17.41
C ARG A 172 7.07 12.52 -16.00
N ALA A 173 6.20 12.84 -15.06
CA ALA A 173 6.56 13.09 -13.67
C ALA A 173 7.14 11.84 -13.02
N MET A 174 6.56 10.67 -13.29
CA MET A 174 7.09 9.40 -12.80
C MET A 174 8.46 9.09 -13.40
N ALA A 175 8.67 9.31 -14.70
CA ALA A 175 9.98 9.13 -15.33
C ALA A 175 11.05 10.05 -14.71
N LYS A 176 10.72 11.33 -14.46
CA LYS A 176 11.60 12.26 -13.75
C LYS A 176 11.90 11.82 -12.33
N LEU A 177 10.88 11.33 -11.61
CA LEU A 177 11.03 10.84 -10.24
C LEU A 177 12.00 9.65 -10.18
N LYS A 178 11.90 8.70 -11.12
CA LYS A 178 12.83 7.57 -11.23
C LYS A 178 14.29 8.04 -11.36
N VAL A 179 14.55 9.02 -12.23
CA VAL A 179 15.90 9.61 -12.40
C VAL A 179 16.39 10.27 -11.11
N LYS A 180 15.55 11.11 -10.49
CA LYS A 180 15.89 11.81 -9.22
C LYS A 180 16.18 10.87 -8.06
N LEU A 181 15.48 9.74 -7.98
CA LEU A 181 15.70 8.72 -6.96
C LEU A 181 17.00 7.95 -7.21
N ALA A 182 17.31 7.62 -8.47
CA ALA A 182 18.57 7.00 -8.85
C ALA A 182 19.79 7.89 -8.52
N GLU A 183 19.69 9.21 -8.78
CA GLU A 183 20.70 10.20 -8.37
C GLU A 183 20.91 10.26 -6.85
N ALA A 184 19.86 9.97 -6.07
CA ALA A 184 19.90 9.92 -4.61
C ALA A 184 20.38 8.55 -4.06
N GLY A 185 20.84 7.64 -4.92
CA GLY A 185 21.28 6.30 -4.54
C GLY A 185 20.15 5.34 -4.18
N ILE A 186 18.90 5.70 -4.47
CA ILE A 186 17.72 4.85 -4.25
C ILE A 186 17.43 4.15 -5.57
N THR A 187 17.91 2.91 -5.70
CA THR A 187 17.76 2.11 -6.91
C THR A 187 17.28 0.70 -6.57
N ARG A 188 16.19 0.30 -7.23
CA ARG A 188 15.53 -1.03 -7.25
C ARG A 188 14.91 -1.51 -5.94
#